data_AF-A0A7S2KKK9-F1
#
_entry.id   AF-A0A7S2KKK9-F1
#
_cell.length_a   1.000
_cell.length_b   1.000
_cell.length_c   1.000
_cell.angle_alpha   90.00
_cell.angle_beta   90.00
_cell.angle_gamma   90.00
#
_symmetry.space_group_name_H-M   'P 1'
#
loop_
_entity.id
_entity.type
_entity.pdbx_description
1 polymer ?
#
loop_
_entity_poly.entity_id
_entity_poly.type
_entity_poly.pdbx_seq_one_letter_code
_entity_poly.pdbx_strand_id
1 'polypeptide(L)'
;FAQKIVRLSANASNEQLFSVDGIDATTAATAMTRRVAVSPLPPITNVVFMGMGEPADNADSVRGAINILTRNELFHLSASRVTVSTVAPTPEAFHEFVDSRCALAWSVHAVRDELRKLLVPTTKYTMVQLRQGLIETLKKRSLRTTMIEVALIDGVNDSIREADELADFVSEITKVPGSNIICNIIPYNDIGGGGTASSFRKPSMERVWEFQKRLQELGVYAKVRGTRGDDESAACGQLATSRSRKQKMEEFEAYADE
;
A
#
# COMPACT_ATOMS: atom_id res chain seq x y z
N PHE A 1 -5.76 4.80 8.06
CA PHE A 1 -5.44 3.38 7.82
C PHE A 1 -5.06 3.08 6.37
N ALA A 2 -5.54 3.82 5.38
CA ALA A 2 -4.99 3.70 4.02
C ALA A 2 -4.83 5.07 3.36
N GLN A 3 -3.79 5.74 3.79
CA GLN A 3 -3.13 6.83 3.08
C GLN A 3 -1.67 6.72 3.54
N LYS A 4 -0.73 7.06 2.68
CA LYS A 4 0.68 7.45 2.96
C LYS A 4 1.78 6.43 2.62
N ILE A 5 2.33 6.53 1.39
CA ILE A 5 3.73 6.55 0.86
C ILE A 5 3.80 6.32 -0.67
N VAL A 6 4.47 7.23 -1.41
CA VAL A 6 5.00 6.90 -2.74
C VAL A 6 6.30 6.15 -2.50
N ARG A 7 6.36 4.87 -2.89
CA ARG A 7 7.59 4.08 -2.78
C ARG A 7 8.28 4.03 -4.14
N LEU A 8 9.49 4.57 -4.19
CA LEU A 8 10.46 4.26 -5.24
C LEU A 8 11.24 3.02 -4.75
N SER A 9 11.12 1.91 -5.46
CA SER A 9 11.84 0.68 -5.13
C SER A 9 13.19 0.67 -5.84
N ALA A 10 14.27 0.62 -5.07
CA ALA A 10 15.65 0.55 -5.53
C ALA A 10 16.32 -0.65 -4.81
N ASN A 11 17.06 -1.52 -5.53
CA ASN A 11 17.77 -2.66 -4.93
C ASN A 11 19.12 -2.21 -4.38
N ALA A 12 19.40 -2.44 -3.09
CA ALA A 12 20.74 -2.24 -2.53
C ALA A 12 21.09 -3.32 -1.52
N SER A 13 22.24 -3.97 -1.72
CA SER A 13 22.95 -4.80 -0.76
C SER A 13 24.40 -4.36 -0.75
N ASN A 14 24.85 -3.74 0.35
CA ASN A 14 26.19 -3.93 0.94
C ASN A 14 26.34 -3.10 2.23
N GLU A 15 26.60 -3.80 3.34
CA GLU A 15 27.13 -3.23 4.58
C GLU A 15 28.64 -2.94 4.41
N GLN A 16 29.15 -1.88 5.04
CA GLN A 16 30.44 -1.92 5.73
C GLN A 16 30.62 -0.73 6.69
N LEU A 17 30.84 -1.06 7.98
CA LEU A 17 31.28 -0.19 9.07
C LEU A 17 32.73 0.27 8.89
N PHE A 18 33.06 1.52 9.25
CA PHE A 18 34.40 1.87 9.78
C PHE A 18 34.33 3.07 10.74
N SER A 19 34.98 2.93 11.92
CA SER A 19 35.29 4.01 12.86
C SER A 19 36.53 4.79 12.41
N VAL A 20 36.69 6.03 12.88
CA VAL A 20 37.90 6.82 12.62
C VAL A 20 38.33 7.54 13.90
N ASP A 21 39.47 7.16 14.45
CA ASP A 21 40.22 7.96 15.43
C ASP A 21 41.26 8.84 14.73
N GLY A 22 41.30 10.12 15.14
CA GLY A 22 42.45 11.04 15.09
C GLY A 22 43.11 11.37 13.75
N ILE A 23 42.76 12.50 13.12
CA ILE A 23 43.66 13.25 12.21
C ILE A 23 43.50 14.78 12.38
N ASP A 24 44.65 15.44 12.42
CA ASP A 24 44.97 16.85 12.68
C ASP A 24 44.50 17.84 11.57
N ALA A 25 44.28 19.10 11.96
CA ALA A 25 43.51 20.13 11.26
C ALA A 25 44.12 20.65 9.94
N THR A 26 45.34 20.27 9.60
CA THR A 26 46.07 20.81 8.44
C THR A 26 45.92 19.94 7.17
N THR A 27 45.38 18.73 7.29
CA THR A 27 44.98 17.89 6.13
C THR A 27 43.56 18.23 5.63
N ALA A 28 42.88 19.19 6.26
CA ALA A 28 41.48 19.52 5.99
C ALA A 28 41.24 20.19 4.62
N ALA A 29 42.20 20.94 4.07
CA ALA A 29 41.99 21.72 2.86
C ALA A 29 42.14 20.92 1.55
N THR A 30 42.96 19.85 1.54
CA THR A 30 43.10 18.96 0.36
C THR A 30 42.21 17.70 0.48
N ALA A 31 41.71 17.38 1.68
CA ALA A 31 40.74 16.30 1.90
C ALA A 31 39.26 16.70 1.70
N MET A 32 38.97 18.00 1.53
CA MET A 32 37.59 18.50 1.32
C MET A 32 37.09 18.47 -0.13
N THR A 33 37.82 17.82 -1.04
CA THR A 33 37.21 17.26 -2.26
C THR A 33 37.09 15.75 -2.13
N ARG A 34 36.62 15.27 -0.97
CA ARG A 34 36.05 13.93 -0.89
C ARG A 34 34.76 14.00 -1.68
N ARG A 35 34.86 13.69 -2.98
CA ARG A 35 33.74 13.16 -3.75
C ARG A 35 33.10 12.11 -2.85
N VAL A 36 32.00 12.46 -2.20
CA VAL A 36 31.00 11.46 -1.87
C VAL A 36 30.62 10.96 -3.26
N ALA A 37 31.28 9.87 -3.67
CA ALA A 37 30.76 9.02 -4.70
C ALA A 37 29.45 8.53 -4.11
N VAL A 38 28.40 9.35 -4.25
CA VAL A 38 27.03 8.89 -4.08
C VAL A 38 26.93 7.84 -5.16
N SER A 39 27.09 6.58 -4.77
CA SER A 39 26.75 5.45 -5.63
C SER A 39 25.41 5.83 -6.25
N PRO A 40 25.32 5.91 -7.60
CA PRO A 40 24.11 6.39 -8.23
C PRO A 40 22.96 5.59 -7.65
N LEU A 41 21.93 6.30 -7.15
CA LEU A 41 20.77 5.64 -6.60
C LEU A 41 20.28 4.60 -7.61
N PRO A 42 19.92 3.38 -7.18
CA PRO A 42 19.52 2.36 -8.12
C PRO A 42 18.36 2.90 -8.97
N PRO A 43 18.29 2.52 -10.25
CA PRO A 43 17.29 3.06 -11.15
C PRO A 43 15.88 2.79 -10.62
N ILE A 44 15.01 3.79 -10.77
CA ILE A 44 13.60 3.67 -10.40
C ILE A 44 12.96 2.65 -11.35
N THR A 45 12.55 1.52 -10.80
CA THR A 45 11.93 0.44 -11.59
C THR A 45 10.42 0.43 -11.46
N ASN A 46 9.87 0.99 -10.39
CA ASN A 46 8.44 1.00 -10.10
C ASN A 46 8.05 2.29 -9.40
N VAL A 47 6.84 2.77 -9.67
CA VAL A 47 6.20 3.90 -8.98
C VAL A 47 4.84 3.46 -8.48
N VAL A 48 4.56 3.68 -7.19
CA VAL A 48 3.25 3.39 -6.59
C VAL A 48 2.66 4.65 -5.98
N PHE A 49 1.42 4.98 -6.34
CA PHE A 49 0.62 6.02 -5.68
C PHE A 49 -0.09 5.40 -4.48
N MET A 50 0.71 5.03 -3.48
CA MET A 50 0.22 4.63 -2.15
C MET A 50 0.46 5.75 -1.13
N GLY A 51 0.87 6.92 -1.64
CA GLY A 51 1.24 8.20 -1.02
C GLY A 51 0.24 8.80 -0.06
N MET A 52 0.55 9.98 0.47
CA MET A 52 -0.44 10.69 1.27
C MET A 52 -1.60 11.15 0.40
N GLY A 53 -2.81 11.05 0.94
CA GLY A 53 -4.04 11.35 0.22
C GLY A 53 -4.64 10.14 -0.49
N GLU A 54 -5.81 10.38 -1.07
CA GLU A 54 -6.54 9.43 -1.91
C GLU A 54 -6.35 9.87 -3.39
N PRO A 55 -5.72 9.06 -4.25
CA PRO A 55 -5.48 9.44 -5.64
C PRO A 55 -6.73 9.84 -6.42
N ALA A 56 -7.90 9.23 -6.14
CA ALA A 56 -9.15 9.59 -6.81
C ALA A 56 -9.59 11.03 -6.50
N ASP A 57 -9.28 11.57 -5.32
CA ASP A 57 -9.60 12.96 -4.95
C ASP A 57 -8.74 13.98 -5.71
N ASN A 58 -7.66 13.55 -6.36
CA ASN A 58 -6.77 14.38 -7.19
C ASN A 58 -6.45 13.70 -8.54
N ALA A 59 -7.49 13.15 -9.16
CA ALA A 59 -7.34 12.29 -10.34
C ALA A 59 -6.63 12.98 -11.52
N ASP A 60 -6.91 14.26 -11.78
CA ASP A 60 -6.28 15.01 -12.87
C ASP A 60 -4.75 15.05 -12.76
N SER A 61 -4.24 15.41 -11.57
CA SER A 61 -2.80 15.48 -11.34
C SER A 61 -2.16 14.09 -11.41
N VAL A 62 -2.83 13.08 -10.85
CA VAL A 62 -2.34 11.70 -10.86
C VAL A 62 -2.30 11.14 -12.28
N ARG A 63 -3.34 11.38 -13.10
CA ARG A 63 -3.36 11.02 -14.53
C ARG A 63 -2.23 11.70 -15.30
N GLY A 64 -2.02 13.00 -15.07
CA GLY A 64 -0.91 13.75 -15.65
C GLY A 64 0.45 13.14 -15.32
N ALA A 65 0.67 12.76 -14.05
CA ALA A 65 1.88 12.09 -13.61
C ALA A 65 2.06 10.70 -14.25
N ILE A 66 1.01 9.88 -14.30
CA ILE A 66 1.04 8.56 -14.97
C ILE A 66 1.42 8.70 -16.45
N ASN A 67 0.85 9.67 -17.14
CA ASN A 67 1.19 9.94 -18.53
C ASN A 67 2.69 10.26 -18.66
N ILE A 68 3.22 11.17 -17.86
CA ILE A 68 4.65 11.52 -17.86
C ILE A 68 5.53 10.29 -17.58
N LEU A 69 5.17 9.49 -16.57
CA LEU A 69 5.94 8.32 -16.16
C LEU A 69 5.97 7.22 -17.21
N THR A 70 4.91 7.08 -18.00
CA THR A 70 4.76 5.98 -18.97
C THR A 70 5.01 6.36 -20.42
N ARG A 71 5.29 7.65 -20.70
CA ARG A 71 5.68 8.12 -22.02
C ARG A 71 7.07 7.64 -22.40
N ASN A 72 7.19 7.15 -23.63
CA ASN A 72 8.42 6.58 -24.16
C ASN A 72 9.56 7.60 -24.26
N GLU A 73 9.24 8.87 -24.47
CA GLU A 73 10.22 9.95 -24.62
C GLU A 73 10.69 10.53 -23.27
N LEU A 74 10.10 10.09 -22.16
CA LEU A 74 10.37 10.60 -20.81
C LEU A 74 10.93 9.46 -19.93
N PHE A 75 10.19 9.03 -18.90
CA PHE A 75 10.67 8.00 -17.97
C PHE A 75 10.53 6.58 -18.53
N HIS A 76 9.70 6.37 -19.56
CA HIS A 76 9.51 5.10 -20.24
C HIS A 76 9.26 3.91 -19.29
N LEU A 77 8.52 4.15 -18.20
CA LEU A 77 8.11 3.06 -17.33
C LEU A 77 6.98 2.28 -18.00
N SER A 78 7.07 0.94 -17.96
CA SER A 78 5.95 0.09 -18.34
C SER A 78 4.72 0.43 -17.49
N ALA A 79 3.54 0.42 -18.10
CA ALA A 79 2.28 0.62 -17.40
C ALA A 79 2.08 -0.34 -16.23
N SER A 80 2.61 -1.57 -16.32
CA SER A 80 2.56 -2.56 -15.24
C SER A 80 3.46 -2.24 -14.05
N ARG A 81 4.37 -1.26 -14.18
CA ARG A 81 5.28 -0.80 -13.13
C ARG A 81 4.83 0.48 -12.45
N VAL A 82 3.74 1.09 -12.92
CA VAL A 82 3.08 2.23 -12.29
C VAL A 82 1.77 1.75 -11.69
N THR A 83 1.57 1.88 -10.37
CA THR A 83 0.36 1.39 -9.68
C THR A 83 -0.34 2.51 -8.94
N VAL A 84 -1.66 2.65 -9.12
CA VAL A 84 -2.48 3.57 -8.34
C VAL A 84 -3.25 2.77 -7.28
N SER A 85 -3.05 3.07 -5.99
CA SER A 85 -3.84 2.47 -4.92
C SER A 85 -4.91 3.45 -4.43
N THR A 86 -6.12 2.95 -4.22
CA THR A 86 -7.25 3.72 -3.70
C THR A 86 -7.91 2.97 -2.54
N VAL A 87 -8.51 3.68 -1.60
CA VAL A 87 -9.44 3.10 -0.61
C VAL A 87 -10.85 2.92 -1.16
N ALA A 88 -11.08 3.40 -2.39
CA ALA A 88 -12.37 3.50 -3.05
C ALA A 88 -13.38 4.29 -2.20
N PRO A 89 -13.23 5.62 -2.05
CA PRO A 89 -14.18 6.45 -1.31
C PRO A 89 -15.59 6.39 -1.91
N THR A 90 -15.69 6.13 -3.21
CA THR A 90 -16.93 5.85 -3.94
C THR A 90 -16.68 4.72 -4.96
N PRO A 91 -17.74 4.07 -5.49
CA PRO A 91 -17.60 3.11 -6.60
C PRO A 91 -16.91 3.73 -7.83
N GLU A 92 -17.12 5.02 -8.08
CA GLU A 92 -16.59 5.77 -9.23
C GLU A 92 -15.11 6.10 -9.10
N ALA A 93 -14.50 5.95 -7.91
CA ALA A 93 -13.07 6.23 -7.71
C ALA A 93 -12.16 5.45 -8.68
N PHE A 94 -12.59 4.25 -9.10
CA PHE A 94 -11.87 3.47 -10.11
C PHE A 94 -12.06 4.02 -11.54
N HIS A 95 -13.21 4.62 -11.84
CA HIS A 95 -13.52 5.19 -13.17
C HIS A 95 -12.54 6.29 -13.56
N GLU A 96 -12.07 7.07 -12.57
CA GLU A 96 -11.07 8.13 -12.76
C GLU A 96 -9.79 7.64 -13.45
N PHE A 97 -9.48 6.35 -13.36
CA PHE A 97 -8.27 5.79 -13.93
C PHE A 97 -8.51 4.95 -15.17
N VAL A 98 -9.74 4.83 -15.70
CA VAL A 98 -10.10 3.86 -16.76
C VAL A 98 -9.17 3.88 -17.98
N ASP A 99 -8.74 5.07 -18.42
CA ASP A 99 -7.84 5.26 -19.57
C ASP A 99 -6.36 5.41 -19.19
N SER A 100 -6.04 5.33 -17.89
CA SER A 100 -4.68 5.49 -17.37
C SER A 100 -3.84 4.24 -17.61
N ARG A 101 -2.62 4.44 -18.10
CA ARG A 101 -1.60 3.40 -18.31
C ARG A 101 -0.95 2.96 -16.99
N CYS A 102 -1.72 2.37 -16.10
CA CYS A 102 -1.25 1.90 -14.79
C CYS A 102 -1.90 0.56 -14.40
N ALA A 103 -1.30 -0.14 -13.46
CA ALA A 103 -2.00 -1.15 -12.66
C ALA A 103 -2.86 -0.46 -11.59
N LEU A 104 -3.92 -1.13 -11.14
CA LEU A 104 -4.70 -0.67 -10.00
C LEU A 104 -4.33 -1.46 -8.74
N ALA A 105 -4.50 -0.83 -7.59
CA ALA A 105 -4.50 -1.47 -6.30
C ALA A 105 -5.72 -0.97 -5.51
N TRP A 106 -6.33 -1.86 -4.74
CA TRP A 106 -7.44 -1.52 -3.87
C TRP A 106 -7.07 -1.88 -2.44
N SER A 107 -6.97 -0.86 -1.60
CA SER A 107 -6.84 -0.99 -0.15
C SER A 107 -8.14 -1.51 0.46
N VAL A 108 -8.29 -2.83 0.46
CA VAL A 108 -9.49 -3.53 0.93
C VAL A 108 -9.46 -3.67 2.46
N HIS A 109 -8.45 -4.31 3.03
CA HIS A 109 -8.35 -4.61 4.48
C HIS A 109 -9.44 -5.54 5.06
N ALA A 110 -10.71 -5.36 4.70
CA ALA A 110 -11.81 -6.25 5.07
C ALA A 110 -12.93 -6.17 4.01
N VAL A 111 -13.65 -7.28 3.83
CA VAL A 111 -14.77 -7.40 2.88
C VAL A 111 -16.14 -7.39 3.53
N ARG A 112 -16.22 -7.60 4.85
CA ARG A 112 -17.43 -7.31 5.64
C ARG A 112 -17.54 -5.82 5.88
N ASP A 113 -18.70 -5.26 5.62
CA ASP A 113 -18.93 -3.82 5.70
C ASP A 113 -18.64 -3.26 7.09
N GLU A 114 -19.06 -3.95 8.15
CA GLU A 114 -18.83 -3.50 9.54
C GLU A 114 -17.34 -3.48 9.91
N LEU A 115 -16.62 -4.55 9.56
CA LEU A 115 -15.18 -4.62 9.81
C LEU A 115 -14.42 -3.60 8.96
N ARG A 116 -14.84 -3.40 7.70
CA ARG A 116 -14.28 -2.35 6.85
C ARG A 116 -14.55 -0.97 7.43
N LYS A 117 -15.73 -0.72 8.00
CA LYS A 117 -16.06 0.57 8.61
C LYS A 117 -15.13 0.87 9.79
N LEU A 118 -14.78 -0.14 10.58
CA LEU A 118 -13.78 -0.01 11.64
C LEU A 118 -12.39 0.32 11.08
N LEU A 119 -11.93 -0.42 10.07
CA LEU A 119 -10.56 -0.28 9.52
C LEU A 119 -10.40 0.93 8.58
N VAL A 120 -11.46 1.32 7.87
CA VAL A 120 -11.52 2.43 6.93
C VAL A 120 -12.76 3.29 7.26
N PRO A 121 -12.70 4.12 8.32
CA PRO A 121 -13.87 4.88 8.81
C PRO A 121 -14.51 5.82 7.79
N THR A 122 -13.74 6.24 6.79
CA THR A 122 -14.22 7.09 5.68
C THR A 122 -15.12 6.35 4.68
N THR A 123 -15.23 5.02 4.75
CA THR A 123 -16.09 4.25 3.85
C THR A 123 -17.56 4.63 4.04
N LYS A 124 -18.27 4.83 2.94
CA LYS A 124 -19.70 5.20 2.89
C LYS A 124 -20.56 4.21 2.10
N TYR A 125 -19.92 3.28 1.39
CA TYR A 125 -20.56 2.34 0.49
C TYR A 125 -20.24 0.91 0.94
N THR A 126 -21.15 0.00 0.60
CA THR A 126 -20.93 -1.43 0.83
C THR A 126 -19.82 -1.96 -0.06
N MET A 127 -19.17 -3.03 0.36
CA MET A 127 -18.12 -3.69 -0.39
C MET A 127 -18.60 -4.24 -1.72
N VAL A 128 -19.87 -4.65 -1.80
CA VAL A 128 -20.50 -5.06 -3.05
C VAL A 128 -20.58 -3.89 -4.04
N GLN A 129 -21.00 -2.70 -3.60
CA GLN A 129 -21.05 -1.51 -4.45
C GLN A 129 -19.65 -1.10 -4.93
N LEU A 130 -18.67 -1.09 -4.03
CA LEU A 130 -17.28 -0.75 -4.40
C LEU A 130 -16.68 -1.77 -5.37
N ARG A 131 -16.97 -3.07 -5.19
CA ARG A 131 -16.56 -4.14 -6.11
C ARG A 131 -17.13 -3.92 -7.50
N GLN A 132 -18.39 -3.51 -7.58
CA GLN A 132 -19.06 -3.27 -8.84
C GLN A 132 -18.37 -2.15 -9.64
N GLY A 133 -17.99 -1.05 -8.98
CA GLY A 133 -17.20 0.02 -9.60
C GLY A 133 -15.86 -0.46 -10.16
N LEU A 134 -15.14 -1.31 -9.43
CA LEU A 134 -13.92 -1.94 -9.93
C LEU A 134 -14.18 -2.86 -11.14
N ILE A 135 -15.21 -3.71 -11.09
CA ILE A 135 -15.56 -4.62 -12.19
C ILE A 135 -15.91 -3.84 -13.46
N GLU A 136 -16.72 -2.79 -13.35
CA GLU A 136 -17.09 -1.91 -14.46
C GLU A 136 -15.88 -1.21 -15.06
N THR A 137 -14.97 -0.76 -14.21
CA THR A 137 -13.69 -0.18 -14.61
C THR A 137 -12.86 -1.20 -15.38
N LEU A 138 -12.64 -2.40 -14.83
CA LEU A 138 -11.79 -3.43 -15.45
C LEU A 138 -12.29 -3.87 -16.83
N LYS A 139 -13.62 -3.95 -17.02
CA LYS A 139 -14.22 -4.28 -18.32
C LYS A 139 -13.82 -3.28 -19.42
N LYS A 140 -13.61 -2.01 -19.07
CA LYS A 140 -13.26 -0.92 -19.99
C LYS A 140 -11.74 -0.73 -20.16
N ARG A 141 -10.93 -1.23 -19.22
CA ARG A 141 -9.46 -1.09 -19.25
C ARG A 141 -8.78 -2.04 -20.22
N SER A 142 -7.64 -1.59 -20.75
CA SER A 142 -6.66 -2.40 -21.48
C SER A 142 -5.71 -3.16 -20.55
N LEU A 143 -5.21 -2.50 -19.49
CA LEU A 143 -4.43 -3.14 -18.43
C LEU A 143 -5.33 -3.47 -17.24
N ARG A 144 -5.58 -4.77 -17.04
CA ARG A 144 -6.51 -5.31 -16.04
C ARG A 144 -5.82 -5.98 -14.85
N THR A 145 -4.55 -5.66 -14.61
CA THR A 145 -3.84 -6.09 -13.40
C THR A 145 -4.33 -5.28 -12.22
N THR A 146 -4.85 -5.95 -11.19
CA THR A 146 -5.30 -5.30 -9.95
C THR A 146 -4.76 -6.03 -8.73
N MET A 147 -4.20 -5.27 -7.79
CA MET A 147 -3.77 -5.78 -6.50
C MET A 147 -4.88 -5.53 -5.47
N ILE A 148 -5.31 -6.57 -4.77
CA ILE A 148 -6.20 -6.46 -3.62
C ILE A 148 -5.32 -6.43 -2.38
N GLU A 149 -5.27 -5.29 -1.69
CA GLU A 149 -4.35 -5.06 -0.59
C GLU A 149 -5.06 -5.27 0.75
N VAL A 150 -4.48 -6.13 1.60
CA VAL A 150 -4.99 -6.46 2.92
C VAL A 150 -3.89 -6.25 3.94
N ALA A 151 -3.98 -5.16 4.70
CA ALA A 151 -3.19 -5.02 5.92
C ALA A 151 -3.77 -5.96 6.99
N LEU A 152 -3.02 -7.01 7.31
CA LEU A 152 -3.45 -8.09 8.20
C LEU A 152 -3.06 -7.75 9.63
N ILE A 153 -4.02 -7.76 10.54
CA ILE A 153 -3.91 -7.29 11.93
C ILE A 153 -4.32 -8.42 12.87
N ASP A 154 -3.47 -8.67 13.87
CA ASP A 154 -3.65 -9.71 14.88
C ASP A 154 -5.03 -9.65 15.54
N GLY A 155 -5.81 -10.72 15.40
CA GLY A 155 -7.11 -10.89 16.04
C GLY A 155 -8.24 -10.00 15.49
N VAL A 156 -8.00 -9.23 14.43
CA VAL A 156 -8.99 -8.29 13.88
C VAL A 156 -9.53 -8.77 12.53
N ASN A 157 -8.64 -9.03 11.57
CA ASN A 157 -9.02 -9.43 10.21
C ASN A 157 -8.16 -10.59 9.66
N ASP A 158 -7.54 -11.35 10.56
CA ASP A 158 -6.55 -12.39 10.23
C ASP A 158 -7.07 -13.83 10.48
N SER A 159 -8.39 -14.00 10.53
CA SER A 159 -9.02 -15.31 10.72
C SER A 159 -9.22 -16.05 9.39
N ILE A 160 -9.36 -17.38 9.45
CA ILE A 160 -9.69 -18.20 8.26
C ILE A 160 -11.03 -17.81 7.65
N ARG A 161 -12.01 -17.41 8.48
CA ARG A 161 -13.29 -16.89 7.99
C ARG A 161 -13.10 -15.65 7.10
N GLU A 162 -12.24 -14.72 7.51
CA GLU A 162 -11.93 -13.52 6.72
C GLU A 162 -11.23 -13.89 5.41
N ALA A 163 -10.40 -14.94 5.39
CA ALA A 163 -9.80 -15.45 4.16
C ALA A 163 -10.87 -16.04 3.21
N ASP A 164 -11.84 -16.80 3.73
CA ASP A 164 -12.92 -17.40 2.95
C ASP A 164 -13.81 -16.32 2.32
N GLU A 165 -14.26 -15.36 3.13
CA GLU A 165 -15.09 -14.25 2.64
C GLU A 165 -14.32 -13.37 1.62
N LEU A 166 -13.03 -13.16 1.82
CA LEU A 166 -12.18 -12.44 0.86
C LEU A 166 -12.02 -13.23 -0.44
N ALA A 167 -11.87 -14.55 -0.38
CA ALA A 167 -11.76 -15.39 -1.58
C ALA A 167 -13.03 -15.34 -2.42
N ASP A 168 -14.19 -15.48 -1.78
CA ASP A 168 -15.50 -15.33 -2.43
C ASP A 168 -15.65 -13.94 -3.05
N PHE A 169 -15.26 -12.90 -2.30
CA PHE A 169 -15.30 -11.53 -2.78
C PHE A 169 -14.47 -11.33 -4.05
N VAL A 170 -13.23 -11.85 -4.05
CA VAL A 170 -12.28 -11.75 -5.16
C VAL A 170 -12.72 -12.59 -6.36
N SER A 171 -13.35 -13.73 -6.14
CA SER A 171 -13.84 -14.63 -7.21
C SER A 171 -14.79 -13.91 -8.18
N GLU A 172 -15.59 -12.96 -7.71
CA GLU A 172 -16.47 -12.16 -8.57
C GLU A 172 -15.68 -11.20 -9.48
N ILE A 173 -14.53 -10.71 -9.02
CA ILE A 173 -13.66 -9.83 -9.80
C ILE A 173 -12.92 -10.64 -10.88
N THR A 174 -12.46 -11.85 -10.56
CA THR A 174 -11.72 -12.71 -11.50
C THR A 174 -12.57 -13.18 -12.68
N LYS A 175 -13.91 -13.14 -12.56
CA LYS A 175 -14.83 -13.39 -13.68
C LYS A 175 -14.69 -12.39 -14.82
N VAL A 176 -14.04 -11.23 -14.62
CA VAL A 176 -13.74 -10.30 -15.70
C VAL A 176 -12.64 -10.91 -16.61
N PRO A 177 -12.92 -11.18 -17.90
CA PRO A 177 -11.95 -11.85 -18.78
C PRO A 177 -10.64 -11.07 -18.91
N GLY A 178 -9.52 -11.78 -18.81
CA GLY A 178 -8.18 -11.18 -18.88
C GLY A 178 -7.80 -10.31 -17.68
N SER A 179 -8.60 -10.31 -16.61
CA SER A 179 -8.18 -9.71 -15.34
C SER A 179 -7.06 -10.53 -14.70
N ASN A 180 -6.10 -9.86 -14.08
CA ASN A 180 -5.03 -10.48 -13.32
C ASN A 180 -5.08 -9.93 -11.90
N ILE A 181 -5.71 -10.70 -11.00
CA ILE A 181 -5.97 -10.27 -9.63
C ILE A 181 -4.95 -10.90 -8.69
N ILE A 182 -4.30 -10.06 -7.89
CA ILE A 182 -3.25 -10.48 -6.95
C ILE A 182 -3.65 -10.01 -5.57
N CYS A 183 -3.85 -10.92 -4.62
CA CYS A 183 -4.05 -10.54 -3.23
C CYS A 183 -2.69 -10.29 -2.55
N ASN A 184 -2.42 -9.05 -2.17
CA ASN A 184 -1.23 -8.65 -1.41
C ASN A 184 -1.58 -8.59 0.08
N ILE A 185 -1.11 -9.58 0.82
CA ILE A 185 -1.18 -9.63 2.28
C ILE A 185 -0.01 -8.81 2.83
N ILE A 186 -0.30 -7.84 3.68
CA ILE A 186 0.67 -6.93 4.30
C ILE A 186 0.54 -7.13 5.80
N PRO A 187 1.43 -7.90 6.45
CA PRO A 187 1.41 -8.02 7.90
C PRO A 187 1.56 -6.62 8.52
N TYR A 188 0.61 -6.23 9.37
CA TYR A 188 0.64 -4.93 10.02
C TYR A 188 1.91 -4.82 10.86
N ASN A 189 2.65 -3.74 10.69
CA ASN A 189 3.78 -3.42 11.57
C ASN A 189 3.30 -2.46 12.64
N ASP A 190 3.72 -2.69 13.88
CA ASP A 190 3.46 -1.76 14.97
C ASP A 190 4.13 -0.42 14.65
N ILE A 191 3.33 0.63 14.62
CA ILE A 191 3.76 2.00 14.38
C ILE A 191 3.83 2.73 15.73
N GLY A 192 4.74 2.29 16.61
CA GLY A 192 4.87 2.68 18.02
C GLY A 192 4.70 4.17 18.35
N GLY A 193 3.45 4.66 18.36
CA GLY A 193 3.15 6.08 18.26
C GLY A 193 1.79 6.45 18.86
N GLY A 194 1.64 6.29 20.17
CA GLY A 194 0.97 7.25 21.06
C GLY A 194 -0.43 7.77 20.72
N GLY A 195 -1.34 6.94 20.23
CA GLY A 195 -2.78 7.22 20.22
C GLY A 195 -3.55 6.23 19.34
N THR A 196 -4.59 5.59 19.89
CA THR A 196 -5.53 4.56 19.35
C THR A 196 -4.97 3.42 18.49
N ALA A 197 -3.93 3.64 17.69
CA ALA A 197 -3.04 2.65 17.09
C ALA A 197 -2.23 1.84 18.12
N SER A 198 -2.39 2.08 19.42
CA SER A 198 -1.78 1.31 20.51
C SER A 198 -2.38 -0.10 20.71
N SER A 199 -3.50 -0.43 20.06
CA SER A 199 -4.18 -1.73 20.28
C SER A 199 -3.99 -2.74 19.15
N PHE A 200 -3.57 -2.31 17.96
CA PHE A 200 -3.36 -3.22 16.83
C PHE A 200 -1.95 -3.80 16.86
N ARG A 201 -1.87 -5.12 16.69
CA ARG A 201 -0.60 -5.84 16.71
C ARG A 201 -0.34 -6.52 15.38
N LYS A 202 0.94 -6.77 15.14
CA LYS A 202 1.40 -7.62 14.06
C LYS A 202 0.89 -9.05 14.29
N PRO A 203 0.19 -9.67 13.32
CA PRO A 203 -0.16 -11.08 13.43
C PRO A 203 1.10 -11.94 13.44
N SER A 204 1.02 -13.12 14.07
CA SER A 204 2.10 -14.10 13.95
C SER A 204 2.27 -14.51 12.49
N MET A 205 3.50 -14.85 12.09
CA MET A 205 3.74 -15.25 10.70
C MET A 205 3.03 -16.56 10.35
N GLU A 206 2.82 -17.45 11.33
CA GLU A 206 1.99 -18.65 11.17
C GLU A 206 0.58 -18.28 10.70
N ARG A 207 -0.08 -17.32 11.38
CA ARG A 207 -1.42 -16.84 10.98
C ARG A 207 -1.41 -16.20 9.60
N VAL A 208 -0.37 -15.42 9.27
CA VAL A 208 -0.19 -14.82 7.94
C VAL A 208 -0.09 -15.91 6.86
N TRP A 209 0.69 -16.96 7.08
CA TRP A 209 0.86 -18.06 6.13
C TRP A 209 -0.38 -18.94 6.04
N GLU A 210 -1.09 -19.18 7.14
CA GLU A 210 -2.38 -19.87 7.14
C GLU A 210 -3.43 -19.10 6.32
N PHE A 211 -3.53 -17.79 6.51
CA PHE A 211 -4.40 -16.92 5.73
C PHE A 211 -4.03 -16.97 4.23
N GLN A 212 -2.74 -16.86 3.91
CA GLN A 212 -2.25 -16.96 2.52
C GLN A 212 -2.59 -18.32 1.91
N LYS A 213 -2.28 -19.40 2.62
CA LYS A 213 -2.51 -20.77 2.18
C LYS A 213 -4.00 -20.99 1.91
N ARG A 214 -4.87 -20.50 2.80
CA ARG A 214 -6.31 -20.62 2.64
C ARG A 214 -6.82 -19.92 1.37
N LEU A 215 -6.36 -18.70 1.10
CA LEU A 215 -6.68 -18.00 -0.15
C LEU A 215 -6.24 -18.79 -1.38
N GLN A 216 -5.04 -19.38 -1.34
CA GLN A 216 -4.51 -20.18 -2.45
C GLN A 216 -5.29 -21.48 -2.66
N GLU A 217 -5.72 -22.16 -1.60
CA GLU A 217 -6.60 -23.33 -1.66
C GLU A 217 -7.95 -23.01 -2.32
N LEU A 218 -8.45 -21.78 -2.14
CA LEU A 218 -9.67 -21.28 -2.76
C LEU A 218 -9.45 -20.66 -4.15
N GLY A 219 -8.25 -20.81 -4.73
CA GLY A 219 -7.95 -20.37 -6.09
C GLY A 219 -7.56 -18.89 -6.22
N VAL A 220 -7.33 -18.18 -5.12
CA VAL A 220 -6.85 -16.79 -5.15
C VAL A 220 -5.33 -16.74 -5.13
N TYR A 221 -4.74 -16.07 -6.12
CA TYR A 221 -3.29 -15.83 -6.12
C TYR A 221 -2.90 -14.81 -5.05
N ALA A 222 -2.33 -15.29 -3.94
CA ALA A 222 -1.96 -14.47 -2.79
C ALA A 222 -0.44 -14.43 -2.54
N LYS A 223 0.06 -13.24 -2.20
CA LYS A 223 1.45 -12.98 -1.83
C LYS A 223 1.52 -12.25 -0.50
N VAL A 224 2.46 -12.66 0.34
CA VAL A 224 2.85 -11.90 1.55
C VAL A 224 3.92 -10.88 1.15
N ARG A 225 3.69 -9.60 1.45
CA ARG A 225 4.71 -8.56 1.32
C ARG A 225 5.62 -8.62 2.55
N GLY A 226 6.90 -8.86 2.33
CA GLY A 226 7.92 -8.77 3.38
C GLY A 226 8.07 -7.33 3.89
N THR A 227 8.41 -7.18 5.17
CA THR A 227 8.78 -5.89 5.75
C THR A 227 10.11 -5.47 5.16
N ARG A 228 10.11 -4.38 4.39
CA ARG A 228 11.35 -3.76 3.88
C ARG A 228 11.47 -2.39 4.53
N GLY A 229 12.37 -2.26 5.50
CA GLY A 229 12.73 -0.99 6.14
C GLY A 229 12.27 -0.82 7.59
N ASP A 230 12.38 -1.85 8.44
CA ASP A 230 12.13 -1.69 9.90
C ASP A 230 13.14 -0.74 10.59
N ASP A 231 14.21 -0.32 9.89
CA ASP A 231 15.26 0.54 10.46
C ASP A 231 14.95 2.04 10.44
N GLU A 232 14.01 2.53 9.62
CA GLU A 232 13.67 3.95 9.61
C GLU A 232 12.20 4.16 9.26
N SER A 233 11.45 4.80 10.18
CA SER A 233 10.14 5.51 10.15
C SER A 233 9.36 5.73 8.81
N ALA A 234 9.45 4.79 7.87
CA ALA A 234 8.97 4.85 6.49
C ALA A 234 8.12 3.61 6.16
N ALA A 235 7.64 2.87 7.18
CA ALA A 235 6.64 1.84 6.97
C ALA A 235 5.28 2.49 6.61
N CYS A 236 4.49 1.80 5.79
CA CYS A 236 3.15 2.24 5.39
C CYS A 236 2.32 2.65 6.62
N GLY A 237 1.86 3.91 6.65
CA GLY A 237 1.03 4.46 7.74
C GLY A 237 1.72 5.40 8.74
N GLN A 238 3.05 5.55 8.71
CA GLN A 238 3.79 6.33 9.72
C GLN A 238 3.89 7.85 9.47
N LEU A 239 3.49 8.35 8.30
CA LEU A 239 3.68 9.77 7.93
C LEU A 239 2.56 10.71 8.46
N ALA A 240 2.31 10.81 9.76
CA ALA A 240 1.28 11.71 10.31
C ALA A 240 1.81 13.13 10.62
N THR A 241 1.08 14.18 10.24
CA THR A 241 1.28 15.55 10.75
C THR A 241 0.46 15.75 12.04
N SER A 242 1.02 16.47 13.00
CA SER A 242 0.59 16.53 14.42
C SER A 242 -0.85 16.99 14.69
N ARG A 243 -1.54 17.63 13.74
CA ARG A 243 -2.85 18.29 13.98
C ARG A 243 -4.07 17.37 13.97
N SER A 244 -4.03 16.19 13.32
CA SER A 244 -5.22 15.31 13.20
C SER A 244 -5.41 14.29 14.33
N ARG A 245 -4.45 14.22 15.27
CA ARG A 245 -4.43 13.19 16.33
C ARG A 245 -5.46 13.38 17.44
N LYS A 246 -5.88 14.62 17.74
CA LYS A 246 -6.64 14.90 18.96
C LYS A 246 -8.14 14.54 18.86
N GLN A 247 -8.76 14.74 17.71
CA GLN A 247 -10.20 14.48 17.50
C GLN A 247 -10.57 12.99 17.39
N LYS A 248 -9.66 12.13 16.91
CA LYS A 248 -9.95 10.70 16.68
C LYS A 248 -9.87 9.83 17.94
N MET A 249 -9.27 10.35 19.01
CA MET A 249 -9.13 9.62 20.27
C MET A 249 -10.45 9.63 21.06
N GLU A 250 -11.16 10.76 21.03
CA GLU A 250 -12.42 10.98 21.76
C GLU A 250 -13.59 10.13 21.22
N GLU A 251 -13.61 9.78 19.92
CA GLU A 251 -14.66 8.94 19.32
C GLU A 251 -14.46 7.42 19.54
N PHE A 252 -13.23 6.94 19.74
CA PHE A 252 -12.93 5.51 19.88
C PHE A 252 -13.23 4.98 21.29
N GLU A 253 -13.00 5.79 22.32
CA GLU A 253 -13.28 5.42 23.72
C GLU A 253 -14.78 5.20 23.96
N ALA A 254 -15.66 5.88 23.23
CA ALA A 254 -17.11 5.73 23.35
C ALA A 254 -17.68 4.40 22.82
N TYR A 255 -16.94 3.66 21.97
CA TYR A 255 -17.41 2.39 21.37
C TYR A 255 -16.91 1.16 22.14
N ALA A 256 -15.86 1.28 22.96
CA ALA A 256 -15.29 0.17 23.71
C ALA A 256 -16.05 -0.12 25.03
N ASP A 257 -16.96 0.78 25.42
CA ASP A 257 -17.73 0.72 26.68
C ASP A 257 -19.18 0.21 26.49
N GLU A 258 -19.60 -0.19 25.28
CA GLU A 258 -20.87 -0.89 24.97
C GLU A 258 -20.65 -2.37 24.62
#